data_AF-A0A7X6PAL3-F1
#
_entry.id   AF-A0A7X6PAL3-F1
#
_cell.length_a   1.000
_cell.length_b   1.000
_cell.length_c   1.000
_cell.angle_alpha   90.00
_cell.angle_beta   90.00
_cell.angle_gamma   90.00
#
_symmetry.space_group_name_H-M   'P 1'
#
loop_
_entity.id
_entity.type
_entity.pdbx_description
1 polymer ?
#
loop_
_entity_poly.entity_id
_entity_poly.type
_entity_poly.pdbx_seq_one_letter_code
_entity_poly.pdbx_strand_id
1 'polypeptide(L)'
;MKKEHWLIISLILIFLAIAALYLFIGNVSKEIVIQVRLPRMILTIFTGMTLAGIGSVYQLMLVNPLAEPYILGISSGSAFGAILFGVLGLTLLMPVGGFIGAALTLIIVWRLAQKKGSFDRSR
;
A
#
# COMPACT_ATOMS: atom_id res chain seq x y z
N MET A 1 4.79 -11.77 28.49
CA MET A 1 5.85 -10.77 28.76
C MET A 1 7.25 -11.17 28.28
N LYS A 2 8.07 -11.99 28.97
CA LYS A 2 9.47 -12.23 28.51
C LYS A 2 9.59 -12.80 27.09
N LYS A 3 8.72 -13.74 26.70
CA LYS A 3 8.77 -14.39 25.36
C LYS A 3 8.39 -13.46 24.19
N GLU A 4 7.51 -12.49 24.41
CA GLU A 4 7.05 -11.57 23.36
C GLU A 4 8.15 -10.58 22.98
N HIS A 5 8.93 -10.10 23.95
CA HIS A 5 10.07 -9.23 23.67
C HIS A 5 11.14 -9.93 22.82
N TRP A 6 11.43 -11.21 23.08
CA TRP A 6 12.39 -11.97 22.28
C TRP A 6 11.96 -12.17 20.82
N LEU A 7 10.66 -12.36 20.57
CA LEU A 7 10.12 -12.48 19.21
C LEU A 7 10.19 -11.15 18.45
N ILE A 8 9.90 -10.03 19.10
CA ILE A 8 9.99 -8.71 18.47
C ILE A 8 11.45 -8.39 18.13
N ILE A 9 12.38 -8.67 19.04
CA ILE A 9 13.81 -8.47 18.82
C ILE A 9 14.29 -9.32 17.63
N SER A 10 13.90 -10.59 17.56
CA SER A 10 14.32 -11.46 16.44
C SER A 10 13.76 -10.97 15.09
N LEU A 11 12.51 -10.50 15.04
CA LEU A 11 11.92 -9.92 13.83
C LEU A 11 12.64 -8.65 13.38
N ILE A 12 12.97 -7.76 14.31
CA ILE A 12 13.73 -6.54 14.01
C ILE A 12 15.11 -6.89 13.46
N LEU A 13 15.80 -7.86 14.08
CA LEU A 13 17.11 -8.32 13.62
C LEU A 13 17.04 -8.94 12.22
N ILE A 14 16.03 -9.76 11.94
CA ILE A 14 15.80 -10.35 10.62
C ILE A 14 15.55 -9.24 9.59
N PHE A 15 14.70 -8.27 9.91
CA PHE A 15 14.43 -7.14 9.02
C PHE A 15 15.70 -6.34 8.71
N LEU A 16 16.49 -6.01 9.73
CA LEU A 16 17.77 -5.31 9.56
C LEU A 16 18.78 -6.12 8.74
N ALA A 17 18.85 -7.44 8.97
CA ALA A 17 19.72 -8.33 8.20
C ALA A 17 19.33 -8.37 6.72
N ILE A 18 18.03 -8.48 6.42
CA ILE A 18 17.51 -8.44 5.03
C ILE A 18 17.76 -7.08 4.39
N ALA A 19 17.56 -5.98 5.13
CA ALA A 19 17.81 -4.63 4.64
C ALA A 19 19.30 -4.42 4.31
N ALA A 20 20.20 -4.85 5.19
CA ALA A 20 21.64 -4.79 4.95
C ALA A 20 22.05 -5.67 3.76
N LEU A 21 21.52 -6.89 3.68
CA LEU A 21 21.74 -7.79 2.55
C LEU A 21 21.26 -7.16 1.24
N TYR A 22 20.06 -6.58 1.19
CA TYR A 22 19.55 -5.89 0.00
C TYR A 22 20.43 -4.71 -0.43
N LEU A 23 20.99 -3.93 0.50
CA LEU A 23 21.87 -2.80 0.16
C LEU A 23 23.22 -3.26 -0.37
N PHE A 24 23.83 -4.27 0.24
CA PHE A 24 25.24 -4.64 0.01
C PHE A 24 25.43 -5.97 -0.73
N ILE A 25 24.34 -6.61 -1.22
CA ILE A 25 24.48 -7.82 -2.01
C ILE A 25 25.20 -7.52 -3.33
N GLY A 26 26.29 -8.26 -3.56
CA GLY A 26 27.18 -8.12 -4.70
C GLY A 26 28.19 -6.97 -4.57
N ASN A 27 29.04 -6.81 -5.59
CA ASN A 27 30.01 -5.73 -5.65
C ASN A 27 29.36 -4.51 -6.35
N VAL A 28 28.55 -3.76 -5.60
CA VAL A 28 27.80 -2.59 -6.10
C VAL A 28 28.50 -1.28 -5.78
N SER A 29 28.44 -0.34 -6.73
CA SER A 29 28.93 1.02 -6.50
C SER A 29 28.08 1.76 -5.47
N LYS A 30 28.71 2.69 -4.73
CA LYS A 30 28.02 3.54 -3.75
C LYS A 30 26.85 4.31 -4.37
N GLU A 31 26.97 4.68 -5.64
CA GLU A 31 25.95 5.44 -6.37
C GLU A 31 24.67 4.63 -6.59
N ILE A 32 24.78 3.35 -6.96
CA ILE A 32 23.61 2.45 -7.09
C ILE A 32 22.90 2.27 -5.75
N VAL A 33 23.67 2.15 -4.66
CA VAL A 33 23.11 2.01 -3.31
C VAL A 33 22.27 3.24 -2.95
N ILE A 34 22.80 4.45 -3.20
CA ILE A 34 22.15 5.71 -2.80
C ILE A 34 21.03 6.13 -3.75
N GLN A 35 21.20 6.01 -5.07
CA GLN A 35 20.25 6.52 -6.05
C GLN A 35 19.15 5.52 -6.42
N VAL A 36 19.39 4.22 -6.25
CA VAL A 36 18.45 3.17 -6.72
C VAL A 36 17.93 2.32 -5.57
N ARG A 37 18.83 1.70 -4.78
CA ARG A 37 18.43 0.73 -3.75
C ARG A 37 17.77 1.40 -2.55
N LEU A 38 18.40 2.46 -2.01
CA LEU A 38 17.90 3.15 -0.83
C LEU A 38 16.50 3.77 -1.05
N PRO A 39 16.22 4.53 -2.13
CA PRO A 39 14.89 5.08 -2.37
C PRO A 39 13.83 3.98 -2.53
N ARG A 40 14.18 2.90 -3.23
CA ARG A 40 13.28 1.75 -3.41
C ARG A 40 12.97 1.04 -2.10
N MET A 41 13.95 0.87 -1.21
CA MET A 41 13.73 0.29 0.11
C MET A 41 12.78 1.14 0.95
N ILE A 42 13.01 2.46 0.98
CA ILE A 42 12.15 3.41 1.69
C ILE A 42 10.71 3.30 1.19
N LEU A 43 10.51 3.31 -0.13
CA LEU A 43 9.18 3.13 -0.74
C LEU A 43 8.52 1.81 -0.30
N THR A 44 9.24 0.69 -0.30
CA THR A 44 8.70 -0.61 0.14
C THR A 44 8.28 -0.59 1.61
N ILE A 45 9.08 0.02 2.49
CA ILE A 45 8.76 0.12 3.92
C ILE A 45 7.47 0.91 4.12
N PHE A 46 7.39 2.12 3.56
CA PHE A 46 6.19 2.95 3.68
C PHE A 46 4.97 2.27 3.07
N THR A 47 5.09 1.67 1.88
CA THR A 47 3.99 0.96 1.23
C THR A 47 3.48 -0.18 2.10
N GLY A 48 4.38 -1.00 2.66
CA GLY A 48 4.01 -2.11 3.55
C GLY A 48 3.33 -1.64 4.83
N MET A 49 3.85 -0.58 5.47
CA MET A 49 3.24 0.01 6.67
C MET A 49 1.83 0.55 6.39
N THR A 50 1.64 1.25 5.27
CA THR A 50 0.33 1.77 4.87
C THR A 50 -0.67 0.65 4.57
N LEU A 51 -0.26 -0.38 3.81
CA LEU A 51 -1.13 -1.52 3.51
C LEU A 51 -1.53 -2.30 4.76
N ALA A 52 -0.58 -2.54 5.68
CA ALA A 52 -0.87 -3.18 6.96
C ALA A 52 -1.85 -2.36 7.80
N GLY A 53 -1.62 -1.04 7.91
CA GLY A 53 -2.49 -0.13 8.65
C GLY A 53 -3.92 -0.07 8.09
N ILE A 54 -4.07 0.11 6.78
CA ILE A 54 -5.39 0.13 6.13
C ILE A 54 -6.08 -1.23 6.29
N GLY A 55 -5.36 -2.33 6.13
CA GLY A 55 -5.89 -3.68 6.34
C GLY A 55 -6.46 -3.86 7.74
N SER A 56 -5.72 -3.48 8.78
CA SER A 56 -6.20 -3.55 10.18
C SER A 56 -7.43 -2.68 10.43
N VAL A 57 -7.50 -1.48 9.83
CA VAL A 57 -8.69 -0.61 9.94
C VAL A 57 -9.91 -1.26 9.28
N TYR A 58 -9.76 -1.80 8.07
CA TYR A 58 -10.87 -2.46 7.36
C TYR A 58 -11.37 -3.71 8.09
N GLN A 59 -10.46 -4.53 8.60
CA GLN A 59 -10.79 -5.71 9.39
C GLN A 59 -11.58 -5.34 10.66
N LEU A 60 -11.21 -4.23 11.32
CA LEU A 60 -11.92 -3.71 12.50
C LEU A 60 -13.29 -3.13 12.15
N MET A 61 -13.38 -2.33 11.09
CA MET A 61 -14.64 -1.71 10.66
C MET A 61 -15.70 -2.74 10.23
N LEU A 62 -15.26 -3.83 9.60
CA LEU A 62 -16.14 -4.88 9.09
C LEU A 62 -16.32 -6.05 10.06
N VAL A 63 -15.59 -6.04 11.19
CA VAL A 63 -15.55 -7.14 12.16
C VAL A 63 -15.32 -8.49 11.46
N ASN A 64 -14.48 -8.47 10.42
CA ASN A 64 -14.19 -9.62 9.58
C ASN A 64 -12.69 -9.71 9.33
N PRO A 65 -11.99 -10.72 9.90
CA PRO A 65 -10.55 -10.86 9.73
C PRO A 65 -10.12 -11.17 8.28
N LEU A 66 -11.06 -11.53 7.40
CA LEU A 66 -10.81 -11.75 5.97
C LEU A 66 -11.06 -10.51 5.11
N ALA A 67 -11.52 -9.40 5.70
CA ALA A 67 -11.79 -8.20 4.93
C ALA A 67 -10.50 -7.52 4.44
N GLU A 68 -10.49 -7.13 3.17
CA GLU A 68 -9.40 -6.39 2.55
C GLU A 68 -9.92 -5.19 1.75
N PRO A 69 -9.16 -4.08 1.70
CA PRO A 69 -9.58 -2.84 1.03
C PRO A 69 -9.71 -2.96 -0.49
N TYR A 70 -9.22 -4.04 -1.10
CA TYR A 70 -9.21 -4.24 -2.55
C TYR A 70 -10.60 -4.47 -3.16
N ILE A 71 -11.60 -4.84 -2.34
CA ILE A 71 -12.96 -5.19 -2.79
C ILE A 71 -13.71 -3.98 -3.38
N LEU A 72 -13.33 -2.74 -3.04
CA LEU A 72 -13.99 -1.52 -3.53
C LEU A 72 -13.59 -1.12 -4.97
N GLY A 73 -12.78 -1.92 -5.67
CA GLY A 73 -12.36 -1.63 -7.05
C GLY A 73 -11.28 -0.55 -7.18
N ILE A 74 -10.76 -0.04 -6.06
CA ILE A 74 -9.74 1.04 -6.02
C ILE A 74 -8.47 0.63 -6.77
N SER A 75 -8.06 -0.64 -6.67
CA SER A 75 -6.88 -1.18 -7.38
C SER A 75 -7.08 -1.17 -8.90
N SER A 76 -8.24 -1.62 -9.38
CA SER A 76 -8.58 -1.59 -10.81
C SER A 76 -8.68 -0.16 -11.35
N GLY A 77 -9.25 0.77 -10.58
CA GLY A 77 -9.27 2.20 -10.91
C GLY A 77 -7.86 2.80 -11.03
N SER A 78 -6.97 2.46 -10.10
CA SER A 78 -5.57 2.86 -10.15
C SER A 78 -4.84 2.32 -11.37
N ALA A 79 -5.00 1.01 -11.64
CA ALA A 79 -4.38 0.38 -12.81
C ALA A 79 -4.88 1.02 -14.11
N PHE A 80 -6.19 1.24 -14.25
CA PHE A 80 -6.76 1.91 -15.42
C PHE A 80 -6.20 3.32 -15.61
N GLY A 81 -6.17 4.14 -14.56
CA GLY A 81 -5.64 5.51 -14.64
C GLY A 81 -4.16 5.57 -15.00
N ALA A 82 -3.34 4.67 -14.45
CA ALA A 82 -1.92 4.57 -14.78
C ALA A 82 -1.71 4.13 -16.25
N ILE A 83 -2.46 3.13 -16.72
CA ILE A 83 -2.39 2.65 -18.09
C ILE A 83 -2.85 3.75 -19.07
N LEU A 84 -3.91 4.48 -18.75
CA LEU A 84 -4.40 5.58 -19.57
C LEU A 84 -3.31 6.64 -19.78
N PHE A 85 -2.62 7.05 -18.71
CA PHE A 85 -1.50 7.98 -18.80
C PHE A 85 -0.33 7.41 -19.62
N GLY A 86 -0.05 6.11 -19.48
CA GLY A 86 0.95 5.42 -20.29
C GLY A 86 0.61 5.47 -21.79
N VAL A 87 -0.64 5.17 -22.17
CA VAL A 87 -1.11 5.19 -23.57
C VAL A 87 -1.11 6.61 -24.15
N LEU A 88 -1.38 7.63 -23.33
CA LEU A 88 -1.31 9.04 -23.72
C LEU A 88 0.14 9.58 -23.84
N GLY A 89 1.16 8.76 -23.59
CA GLY A 89 2.56 9.16 -23.64
C GLY A 89 3.06 9.90 -22.39
N LEU A 90 2.25 9.98 -21.33
CA LEU A 90 2.55 10.65 -20.07
C LEU A 90 3.20 9.68 -19.05
N THR A 91 4.21 8.92 -19.49
CA THR A 91 4.81 7.82 -18.71
C THR A 91 5.35 8.25 -17.34
N LEU A 92 5.99 9.42 -17.26
CA LEU A 92 6.48 9.98 -15.99
C LEU A 92 5.35 10.34 -15.01
N LEU A 93 4.14 10.54 -15.51
CA LEU A 93 2.96 10.90 -14.72
C LEU A 93 2.02 9.72 -14.47
N MET A 94 2.40 8.49 -14.84
CA MET A 94 1.61 7.28 -14.56
C MET A 94 1.22 7.13 -13.08
N PRO A 95 2.07 7.44 -12.08
CA PRO A 95 1.67 7.39 -10.67
C PRO A 95 0.52 8.37 -10.36
N VAL A 96 0.54 9.55 -10.99
CA VAL A 96 -0.54 10.56 -10.85
C VAL A 96 -1.81 10.06 -11.51
N GLY A 97 -1.71 9.48 -12.72
CA GLY A 97 -2.84 8.86 -13.41
C GLY A 97 -3.49 7.76 -12.57
N GLY A 98 -2.68 6.89 -11.95
CA GLY A 98 -3.18 5.84 -11.06
C GLY A 98 -3.84 6.41 -9.80
N PHE A 99 -3.24 7.42 -9.18
CA PHE A 99 -3.86 8.09 -8.02
C PHE A 99 -5.22 8.71 -8.36
N ILE A 100 -5.32 9.42 -9.49
CA ILE A 100 -6.59 10.01 -9.97
C ILE A 100 -7.62 8.91 -10.24
N GLY A 101 -7.22 7.83 -10.93
CA GLY A 101 -8.09 6.70 -11.20
C GLY A 101 -8.66 6.05 -9.93
N ALA A 102 -7.80 5.81 -8.94
CA ALA A 102 -8.20 5.31 -7.62
C ALA A 102 -9.19 6.26 -6.91
N ALA A 103 -8.88 7.55 -6.88
CA ALA A 103 -9.72 8.56 -6.23
C ALA A 103 -11.10 8.67 -6.89
N LEU A 104 -11.16 8.65 -8.23
CA LEU A 104 -12.42 8.65 -8.98
C LEU A 104 -13.25 7.41 -8.67
N THR A 105 -12.65 6.22 -8.65
CA THR A 105 -13.36 4.99 -8.27
C THR A 105 -13.94 5.09 -6.86
N LEU A 106 -13.16 5.59 -5.89
CA LEU A 106 -13.64 5.78 -4.52
C LEU A 106 -14.84 6.73 -4.46
N ILE A 107 -14.78 7.86 -5.18
CA ILE A 107 -15.89 8.83 -5.25
C ILE A 107 -17.13 8.21 -5.87
N ILE A 108 -16.98 7.45 -6.95
CA ILE A 108 -18.09 6.77 -7.64
C ILE A 108 -18.74 5.76 -6.69
N VAL A 109 -17.96 4.88 -6.08
CA VAL A 109 -18.47 3.88 -5.13
C VAL A 109 -19.17 4.55 -3.95
N TRP A 110 -18.57 5.60 -3.39
CA TRP A 110 -19.17 6.35 -2.29
C TRP A 110 -20.50 7.01 -2.68
N ARG A 111 -20.63 7.54 -3.90
CA ARG A 111 -21.90 8.09 -4.41
C ARG A 111 -22.94 7.02 -4.67
N LEU A 112 -22.55 5.85 -5.17
CA LEU A 112 -23.46 4.72 -5.39
C LEU A 112 -23.95 4.11 -4.07
N ALA A 113 -23.08 4.09 -3.06
CA ALA A 113 -23.43 3.61 -1.72
C ALA A 113 -24.37 4.58 -0.97
N GLN A 114 -24.40 5.86 -1.35
CA GLN A 114 -25.34 6.83 -0.78
C GLN A 114 -26.76 6.55 -1.28
N LYS A 115 -27.54 5.79 -0.51
CA LYS A 115 -29.01 5.81 -0.62
C LYS A 115 -29.57 7.04 0.09
N LYS A 116 -30.49 7.75 -0.57
CA LYS A 116 -31.46 8.63 0.10
C LYS A 116 -32.26 7.81 1.11
N GLY A 117 -31.98 7.96 2.40
CA GLY A 117 -32.86 7.49 3.47
C GLY A 117 -32.18 6.59 4.50
N SER A 118 -31.99 7.16 5.70
CA SER A 118 -31.82 6.52 7.00
C SER A 118 -30.74 5.43 7.13
N PHE A 119 -29.65 5.80 7.80
CA PHE A 119 -28.80 4.85 8.52
C PHE A 119 -29.65 4.25 9.66
N ASP A 120 -30.27 3.09 9.44
CA ASP A 120 -30.89 2.36 10.55
C ASP A 120 -29.78 1.85 11.49
N ARG A 121 -29.69 2.46 12.67
CA ARG A 121 -28.74 2.14 13.75
C ARG A 121 -29.26 1.06 14.71
N SER A 122 -30.17 0.18 14.27
CA SER A 122 -30.83 -0.80 15.16
C SER A 122 -30.35 -2.25 15.07
N ARG A 123 -29.15 -2.53 14.53
CA ARG A 123 -28.51 -3.85 14.65
C ARG A 123 -27.02 -3.76 14.90
#